data_AF-A0A9P6QPD9-F1
#
_entry.id   AF-A0A9P6QPD9-F1
#
_cell.length_a   1.000
_cell.length_b   1.000
_cell.length_c   1.000
_cell.angle_alpha   90.00
_cell.angle_beta   90.00
_cell.angle_gamma   90.00
#
_symmetry.space_group_name_H-M   'P 1'
#
loop_
_entity.id
_entity.type
_entity.pdbx_description
1 polymer ?
#
loop_
_entity_poly.entity_id
_entity_poly.type
_entity_poly.pdbx_seq_one_letter_code
_entity_poly.pdbx_strand_id
1 'polypeptide(L)'
;HPLSESNPELERALVKLSDQILGAYLIITSATGSVPAFEPVLYATQVVAGANYYVKMMVLPGGNSGGDSDYVLPKFIHVKIFDQSWTKTIELTGISVNMTFQDPFEYDMPAPPSPQ
;
A
#
# COMPACT_ATOMS: atom_id res chain seq x y z
N HIS A 1 -9.20 -9.79 6.74
CA HIS A 1 -9.17 -9.33 8.13
C HIS A 1 -9.26 -7.82 8.16
N PRO A 2 -10.12 -7.23 9.01
CA PRO A 2 -10.00 -5.82 9.33
C PRO A 2 -8.66 -5.56 10.02
N LEU A 3 -7.96 -4.49 9.65
CA LEU A 3 -6.66 -4.17 10.26
C LEU A 3 -6.77 -3.69 11.72
N SER A 4 -7.98 -3.63 12.27
CA SER A 4 -8.21 -3.52 13.71
C SER A 4 -7.67 -4.73 14.49
N GLU A 5 -7.44 -5.86 13.83
CA GLU A 5 -6.65 -6.97 14.35
C GLU A 5 -5.15 -6.61 14.20
N SER A 6 -4.48 -6.25 15.31
CA SER A 6 -3.05 -5.92 15.29
C SER A 6 -2.24 -7.09 14.74
N ASN A 7 -1.47 -6.83 13.68
CA ASN A 7 -0.52 -7.77 13.09
C ASN A 7 0.87 -7.12 13.09
N PRO A 8 1.72 -7.42 14.08
CA PRO A 8 2.99 -6.72 14.28
C PRO A 8 4.00 -6.95 13.14
N GLU A 9 3.93 -8.11 12.47
CA GLU A 9 4.79 -8.39 11.30
C GLU A 9 4.39 -7.50 10.12
N LEU A 10 3.09 -7.42 9.83
CA LEU A 10 2.57 -6.57 8.78
C LEU A 10 2.82 -5.08 9.08
N GLU A 11 2.58 -4.63 10.30
CA GLU A 11 2.85 -3.25 10.73
C GLU A 11 4.34 -2.89 10.53
N ARG A 12 5.24 -3.78 10.93
CA ARG A 12 6.69 -3.62 10.71
C ARG A 12 7.03 -3.57 9.22
N ALA A 13 6.43 -4.43 8.41
CA ALA A 13 6.67 -4.46 6.98
C ALA A 13 6.20 -3.18 6.30
N LEU A 14 5.03 -2.66 6.67
CA LEU A 14 4.48 -1.40 6.16
C LEU A 14 5.36 -0.20 6.53
N VAL A 15 5.88 -0.14 7.76
CA VAL A 15 6.84 0.90 8.17
C VAL A 15 8.12 0.81 7.34
N LYS A 16 8.66 -0.38 7.14
CA LYS A 16 9.91 -0.57 6.38
C LYS A 16 9.74 -0.21 4.88
N LEU A 17 8.55 -0.43 4.33
CA LEU A 17 8.25 -0.23 2.92
C LEU A 17 7.58 1.11 2.61
N SER A 18 7.40 2.00 3.59
CA SER A 18 6.63 3.26 3.42
C SER A 18 7.13 4.10 2.25
N ASP A 19 8.46 4.30 2.16
CA ASP A 19 9.08 5.12 1.13
C ASP A 19 8.97 4.46 -0.26
N GLN A 20 9.06 3.13 -0.31
CA GLN A 20 8.91 2.37 -1.56
C GLN A 20 7.46 2.42 -2.06
N ILE A 21 6.48 2.30 -1.17
CA ILE A 21 5.05 2.42 -1.49
C ILE A 21 4.75 3.83 -2.02
N LEU A 22 5.23 4.87 -1.32
CA LEU A 22 5.08 6.25 -1.73
C LEU A 22 5.72 6.50 -3.11
N GLY A 23 6.98 6.11 -3.29
CA GLY A 23 7.69 6.29 -4.55
C GLY A 23 6.99 5.58 -5.72
N ALA A 24 6.58 4.33 -5.51
CA ALA A 24 5.83 3.57 -6.52
C ALA A 24 4.50 4.25 -6.88
N TYR A 25 3.74 4.71 -5.89
CA TYR A 25 2.49 5.43 -6.11
C TYR A 25 2.70 6.70 -6.94
N LEU A 26 3.70 7.53 -6.59
CA LEU A 26 3.97 8.78 -7.30
C LEU A 26 4.35 8.53 -8.76
N ILE A 27 5.18 7.51 -9.03
CA ILE A 27 5.57 7.12 -10.39
C ILE A 27 4.35 6.67 -11.20
N ILE A 28 3.55 5.72 -10.68
CA ILE A 28 2.43 5.13 -11.43
C ILE A 28 1.33 6.16 -11.70
N THR A 29 1.01 7.00 -10.71
CA THR A 29 -0.04 8.02 -10.85
C THR A 29 0.44 9.30 -11.51
N SER A 30 1.75 9.45 -11.76
CA SER A 30 2.38 10.70 -12.18
C SER A 30 1.99 11.88 -11.26
N ALA A 31 1.74 11.60 -9.98
CA ALA A 31 1.34 12.61 -9.02
C ALA A 31 2.51 13.55 -8.72
N THR A 32 2.26 14.85 -8.83
CA THR A 32 3.21 15.91 -8.49
C THR A 32 2.56 16.83 -7.46
N GLY A 33 3.33 17.30 -6.48
CA GLY A 33 2.83 18.17 -5.42
C GLY A 33 2.74 17.50 -4.05
N SER A 34 1.57 17.51 -3.42
CA SER A 34 1.38 17.07 -2.03
C SER A 34 1.75 15.60 -1.82
N VAL A 35 2.55 15.30 -0.80
CA VAL A 35 2.94 13.94 -0.42
C VAL A 35 1.75 13.26 0.27
N PRO A 36 1.11 12.25 -0.34
CA PRO A 36 0.00 11.56 0.29
C PRO A 36 0.47 10.75 1.50
N ALA A 37 -0.46 10.50 2.42
CA ALA A 37 -0.30 9.47 3.46
C ALA A 37 -1.13 8.24 3.10
N PHE A 38 -0.72 7.07 3.59
CA PHE A 38 -1.40 5.80 3.34
C PHE A 38 -1.87 5.18 4.64
N GLU A 39 -3.16 4.91 4.75
CA GLU A 39 -3.76 4.27 5.91
C GLU A 39 -4.21 2.84 5.53
N PRO A 40 -3.61 1.79 6.10
CA PRO A 40 -4.00 0.41 5.82
C PRO A 40 -5.38 0.11 6.46
N VAL A 41 -6.32 -0.44 5.68
CA VAL A 41 -7.72 -0.61 6.09
C VAL A 41 -8.11 -2.09 6.22
N LEU A 42 -7.69 -2.91 5.26
CA LEU A 42 -7.99 -4.34 5.21
C LEU A 42 -6.75 -5.09 4.75
N TYR A 43 -6.59 -6.33 5.22
CA TYR A 43 -5.58 -7.21 4.67
C TYR A 43 -6.07 -8.65 4.52
N ALA A 44 -5.39 -9.39 3.64
CA ALA A 44 -5.46 -10.83 3.53
C ALA A 44 -4.03 -11.40 3.57
N THR A 45 -3.90 -12.63 4.06
CA THR A 45 -2.60 -13.30 4.19
C THR A 45 -2.62 -14.60 3.42
N GLN A 46 -1.49 -14.94 2.80
CA GLN A 46 -1.25 -16.24 2.19
C GLN A 46 0.10 -16.76 2.69
N VAL A 47 0.07 -17.89 3.38
CA VAL A 47 1.28 -18.56 3.88
C VAL A 47 1.96 -19.30 2.72
N VAL A 48 3.27 -19.12 2.61
CA VAL A 48 4.16 -19.78 1.64
C VAL A 48 5.44 -20.21 2.38
N ALA A 49 6.61 -20.23 1.73
CA ALA A 49 7.90 -20.24 2.43
C ALA A 49 8.22 -18.84 3.04
N GLY A 50 7.26 -18.28 3.76
CA GLY A 50 7.13 -16.90 4.22
C GLY A 50 5.64 -16.55 4.30
N ALA A 51 5.31 -15.28 4.20
CA ALA A 51 3.93 -14.81 4.09
C ALA A 51 3.83 -13.75 2.99
N ASN A 52 2.81 -13.88 2.13
CA ASN A 52 2.34 -12.79 1.31
C ASN A 52 1.21 -12.06 2.06
N TYR A 53 1.35 -10.76 2.21
CA TYR A 53 0.31 -9.87 2.70
C TYR A 53 -0.26 -9.07 1.53
N TYR A 54 -1.58 -9.13 1.37
CA TYR A 54 -2.33 -8.31 0.42
C TYR A 54 -3.05 -7.24 1.25
N VAL A 55 -2.72 -5.97 1.05
CA VAL A 55 -3.17 -4.88 1.91
C VAL A 55 -3.92 -3.86 1.08
N LYS A 56 -5.14 -3.52 1.49
CA LYS A 56 -5.86 -2.36 0.97
C LYS A 56 -5.49 -1.15 1.82
N MET A 57 -5.08 -0.08 1.18
CA MET A 57 -4.73 1.17 1.85
C MET A 57 -5.57 2.31 1.27
N MET A 58 -6.10 3.15 2.15
CA MET A 58 -6.70 4.42 1.78
C MET A 58 -5.59 5.45 1.55
N VAL A 59 -5.70 6.22 0.47
CA VAL A 59 -4.80 7.33 0.17
C VAL A 59 -5.40 8.59 0.78
N LEU A 60 -4.73 9.14 1.77
CA LEU A 60 -5.07 10.40 2.40
C LEU A 60 -4.33 11.54 1.68
N PRO A 61 -5.01 12.61 1.27
CA PRO A 61 -4.36 13.75 0.63
C PRO A 61 -3.33 14.38 1.57
N GLY A 62 -2.15 14.72 1.02
CA GLY A 62 -1.08 15.39 1.76
C GLY A 62 -1.45 16.84 2.10
N GLY A 63 -1.22 17.26 3.34
CA GLY A 63 -1.56 18.59 3.81
C GLY A 63 -0.68 19.70 3.22
N ASN A 64 -1.27 20.53 2.35
CA ASN A 64 -1.26 21.99 2.42
C ASN A 64 -2.50 22.48 1.68
N SER A 65 -3.64 22.44 2.37
CA SER A 65 -4.94 22.87 1.84
C SER A 65 -4.99 24.39 1.71
N GLY A 66 -4.39 24.91 0.63
CA GLY A 66 -4.70 26.20 0.06
C GLY A 66 -5.72 26.02 -1.06
N GLY A 67 -6.96 25.69 -0.70
CA GLY A 67 -8.14 25.76 -1.59
C GLY A 67 -8.12 24.84 -2.81
N ASP A 68 -8.76 23.68 -2.68
CA ASP A 68 -9.91 23.39 -3.55
C ASP A 68 -10.72 22.27 -2.90
N SER A 69 -11.98 22.56 -2.58
CA SER A 69 -12.94 21.58 -2.10
C SER A 69 -13.50 20.81 -3.31
N ASP A 70 -12.63 20.09 -4.00
CA ASP A 70 -13.05 19.06 -4.91
C ASP A 70 -13.35 17.83 -4.05
N TYR A 71 -14.56 17.29 -4.12
CA TYR A 71 -14.92 16.07 -3.40
C TYR A 71 -14.16 14.89 -4.00
N VAL A 72 -12.87 14.79 -3.66
CA VAL A 72 -12.04 13.66 -4.07
C VAL A 72 -12.51 12.48 -3.24
N LEU A 73 -13.28 11.59 -3.87
CA LEU A 73 -13.61 10.29 -3.29
C LEU A 73 -12.31 9.64 -2.76
N PRO A 74 -12.36 8.95 -1.60
CA PRO A 74 -11.17 8.30 -1.07
C PRO A 74 -10.60 7.37 -2.12
N LYS A 75 -9.35 7.62 -2.51
CA LYS A 75 -8.62 6.75 -3.43
C LYS A 75 -8.06 5.59 -2.64
N PHE A 76 -8.05 4.40 -3.22
CA PHE A 76 -7.42 3.24 -2.60
C PHE A 76 -6.28 2.74 -3.47
N ILE A 77 -5.32 2.11 -2.81
CA ILE A 77 -4.30 1.27 -3.43
C ILE A 77 -4.37 -0.12 -2.81
N HIS A 78 -4.01 -1.12 -3.60
CA HIS A 78 -3.71 -2.44 -3.10
C HIS A 78 -2.20 -2.67 -3.21
N VAL A 79 -1.59 -3.20 -2.16
CA VAL A 79 -0.17 -3.59 -2.16
C VAL A 79 -0.02 -5.06 -1.81
N LYS A 80 1.00 -5.69 -2.38
CA LYS A 80 1.43 -7.05 -2.09
C LYS A 80 2.83 -7.01 -1.48
N ILE A 81 2.95 -7.56 -0.28
CA ILE A 81 4.19 -7.58 0.50
C ILE A 81 4.57 -9.02 0.74
N PHE A 82 5.82 -9.38 0.45
CA PHE A 82 6.40 -10.65 0.85
C PHE A 82 7.25 -10.44 2.12
N ASP A 83 6.97 -11.21 3.17
CA ASP A 83 7.74 -11.23 4.42
C ASP A 83 8.25 -12.64 4.70
N GLN A 84 9.55 -12.74 4.94
CA GLN A 84 10.21 -13.93 5.43
C GLN A 84 11.08 -13.55 6.64
N SER A 85 10.44 -13.37 7.79
CA SER A 85 11.07 -12.79 8.98
C SER A 85 12.34 -13.50 9.46
N TRP A 86 12.49 -14.81 9.25
CA TRP A 86 13.70 -15.56 9.63
C TRP A 86 14.92 -15.29 8.74
N THR A 87 14.73 -14.86 7.50
CA THR A 87 15.80 -14.39 6.60
C THR A 87 15.93 -12.87 6.59
N LYS A 88 15.03 -12.16 7.29
CA LYS A 88 14.90 -10.70 7.29
C LYS A 88 14.53 -10.12 5.92
N THR A 89 14.00 -10.94 5.02
CA THR A 89 13.49 -10.51 3.72
C THR A 89 12.11 -9.89 3.89
N ILE A 90 11.95 -8.65 3.44
CA ILE A 90 10.68 -7.93 3.38
C ILE A 90 10.71 -7.14 2.09
N GLU A 91 9.74 -7.38 1.20
CA GLU A 91 9.75 -6.85 -0.16
C GLU A 91 8.35 -6.40 -0.58
N LEU A 92 8.25 -5.21 -1.18
CA LEU A 92 7.08 -4.84 -1.97
C LEU A 92 7.14 -5.61 -3.30
N THR A 93 6.22 -6.54 -3.51
CA THR A 93 6.19 -7.42 -4.69
C THR A 93 5.08 -7.08 -5.66
N GLY A 94 4.13 -6.22 -5.26
CA GLY A 94 3.12 -5.70 -6.17
C GLY A 94 2.41 -4.47 -5.65
N ILE A 95 1.90 -3.66 -6.56
CA ILE A 95 1.12 -2.45 -6.26
C ILE A 95 0.09 -2.21 -7.37
N SER A 96 -1.15 -1.98 -6.98
CA SER A 96 -2.22 -1.58 -7.89
C SER A 96 -2.85 -0.29 -7.37
N VAL A 97 -2.97 0.71 -8.26
CA VAL A 97 -3.50 2.04 -7.92
C VAL A 97 -4.90 2.26 -8.52
N ASN A 98 -5.55 3.37 -8.15
CA ASN A 98 -6.90 3.72 -8.60
C ASN A 98 -7.95 2.65 -8.24
N MET A 99 -7.73 1.99 -7.11
CA MET A 99 -8.65 0.99 -6.57
C MET A 99 -9.77 1.67 -5.77
N THR A 100 -10.83 0.91 -5.53
CA THR A 100 -11.94 1.24 -4.66
C THR A 100 -11.95 0.34 -3.42
N PHE A 101 -12.66 0.75 -2.37
CA PHE A 101 -12.82 -0.08 -1.18
C PHE A 101 -13.46 -1.45 -1.49
N GLN A 102 -14.37 -1.50 -2.46
CA GLN A 102 -15.15 -2.69 -2.80
C GLN A 102 -14.40 -3.67 -3.70
N ASP A 103 -13.32 -3.23 -4.36
CA ASP A 103 -12.56 -4.09 -5.27
C ASP A 103 -12.01 -5.30 -4.52
N PRO A 104 -12.13 -6.53 -5.05
CA PRO A 104 -11.59 -7.71 -4.38
C PRO A 104 -10.06 -7.62 -4.26
N PHE A 105 -9.47 -8.43 -3.37
CA PHE A 105 -8.01 -8.60 -3.38
C PHE A 105 -7.59 -9.27 -4.69
N GLU A 106 -6.70 -8.62 -5.42
CA GLU A 106 -6.02 -9.20 -6.58
C GLU A 106 -4.76 -9.91 -6.10
N TYR A 107 -4.61 -11.19 -6.42
CA TYR A 107 -3.43 -11.97 -6.00
C TYR A 107 -2.24 -11.82 -6.96
N ASP A 108 -2.54 -11.47 -8.21
CA ASP A 108 -1.60 -11.16 -9.27
C ASP A 108 -1.58 -9.64 -9.48
N MET A 109 -0.71 -8.96 -8.74
CA MET A 109 -0.52 -7.51 -8.84
C MET A 109 0.74 -7.23 -9.67
N PRO A 110 0.75 -6.16 -10.48
CA PRO A 110 1.94 -5.79 -11.23
C PRO A 110 3.08 -5.43 -10.26
N ALA A 111 4.30 -5.81 -10.63
CA ALA A 111 5.50 -5.49 -9.85
C ALA A 111 5.63 -3.97 -9.68
N PRO A 112 6.13 -3.50 -8.52
CA PRO A 112 6.37 -2.07 -8.33
C PRO A 112 7.43 -1.57 -9.33
N PRO A 113 7.32 -0.31 -9.78
CA PRO A 113 8.35 0.30 -10.61
C PRO A 113 9.68 0.33 -9.84
N SER A 114 10.78 0.11 -10.55
CA SER A 114 12.11 0.23 -9.96
C SER A 114 12.36 1.65 -9.46
N PRO A 115 12.94 1.84 -8.26
CA PRO A 115 13.46 3.14 -7.86
C PRO A 115 14.47 3.63 -8.91
N GLN A 116 14.35 4.89 -9.34
CA GLN A 116 15.35 5.55 -10.18
C GLN A 116 16.55 5.99 -9.36
#